data_AF-A0A4Q6G2F8-F1
#
_entry.id   AF-A0A4Q6G2F8-F1
#
_cell.length_a   1.000
_cell.length_b   1.000
_cell.length_c   1.000
_cell.angle_alpha   90.00
_cell.angle_beta   90.00
_cell.angle_gamma   90.00
#
_symmetry.space_group_name_H-M   'P 1'
#
loop_
_entity.id
_entity.type
_entity.pdbx_description
1 polymer ?
#
loop_
_entity_poly.entity_id
_entity_poly.type
_entity_poly.pdbx_seq_one_letter_code
_entity_poly.pdbx_strand_id
1 'polypeptide(L)'
;MKSVLILVLALMFACSKAAEIAPTVKAKSDTKSGDSTSENGDKPSLTLSWKSAPEMSSYHIFYVDAKKKTREIDAVLKGDDTFDDGKMIIDQTNMEAWPKVGEKACFYVVADDDGLKSDPSSQACLILK
;
A
#
# COMPACT_ATOMS: atom_id res chain seq x y z
N MET A 1 36.26 -27.07 44.03
CA MET A 1 35.20 -26.16 44.56
C MET A 1 35.87 -24.81 44.80
N LYS A 2 35.36 -23.65 44.37
CA LYS A 2 34.02 -23.31 43.87
C LYS A 2 34.13 -22.39 42.64
N SER A 3 33.14 -22.45 41.75
CA SER A 3 32.70 -21.32 40.88
C SER A 3 32.18 -20.17 41.78
N VAL A 4 31.82 -18.95 41.35
CA VAL A 4 31.62 -18.27 40.06
C VAL A 4 32.23 -16.84 40.23
N LEU A 5 32.12 -15.81 39.38
CA LEU A 5 31.23 -15.48 38.26
C LEU A 5 31.97 -14.59 37.25
N ILE A 6 31.49 -14.53 36.00
CA ILE A 6 31.80 -13.43 35.07
C ILE A 6 30.51 -12.63 34.89
N LEU A 7 30.48 -11.38 35.34
CA LEU A 7 29.33 -10.50 35.14
C LEU A 7 29.47 -9.79 33.77
N VAL A 8 29.04 -10.48 32.70
CA VAL A 8 28.90 -9.82 31.39
C VAL A 8 27.73 -8.84 31.49
N LEU A 9 28.04 -7.55 31.55
CA LEU A 9 27.04 -6.50 31.51
C LEU A 9 26.50 -6.37 30.08
N ALA A 10 25.60 -7.26 29.71
CA ALA A 10 24.85 -7.16 28.47
C ALA A 10 23.98 -5.91 28.56
N LEU A 11 24.42 -4.80 27.95
CA LEU A 11 23.53 -3.70 27.62
C LEU A 11 22.46 -4.26 26.69
N MET A 12 21.28 -4.50 27.27
CA MET A 12 20.07 -4.78 26.52
C MET A 12 19.91 -3.66 25.50
N PHE A 13 20.09 -3.97 24.22
CA PHE A 13 19.51 -3.17 23.16
C PHE A 13 17.99 -3.23 23.36
N ALA A 14 17.46 -2.23 24.08
CA ALA A 14 16.05 -1.89 24.05
C ALA A 14 15.76 -1.31 22.66
N CYS A 15 15.76 -2.19 21.66
CA CYS A 15 15.26 -1.90 20.34
C CYS A 15 13.75 -1.73 20.52
N SER A 16 13.32 -0.49 20.74
CA SER A 16 11.93 -0.12 20.99
C SER A 16 11.06 -0.74 19.90
N LYS A 17 10.01 -1.46 20.30
CA LYS A 17 9.03 -2.08 19.38
C LYS A 17 8.12 -1.04 18.70
N ALA A 18 8.70 0.05 18.19
CA ALA A 18 8.16 0.72 17.02
C ALA A 18 8.57 -0.14 15.81
N ALA A 19 7.97 -1.33 15.70
CA ALA A 19 7.89 -1.96 14.39
C ALA A 19 6.94 -1.07 13.60
N GLU A 20 7.50 -0.28 12.68
CA GLU A 20 6.74 0.63 11.81
C GLU A 20 5.57 -0.15 11.21
N ILE A 21 4.34 0.16 11.62
CA ILE A 21 3.11 -0.49 11.10
C ILE A 21 2.74 0.12 9.74
N ALA A 22 3.76 0.47 8.96
CA ALA A 22 3.61 0.89 7.59
C ALA A 22 3.19 -0.35 6.78
N PRO A 23 2.02 -0.35 6.12
CA PRO A 23 1.57 -1.52 5.36
C PRO A 23 2.55 -1.83 4.22
N THR A 24 2.77 -3.10 3.90
CA THR A 24 3.59 -3.46 2.72
C THR A 24 2.70 -3.49 1.48
N VAL A 25 2.82 -2.50 0.60
CA VAL A 25 1.96 -2.36 -0.58
C VAL A 25 2.58 -2.98 -1.84
N LYS A 26 1.74 -3.57 -2.70
CA LYS A 26 2.06 -4.09 -4.03
C LYS A 26 1.01 -3.60 -5.02
N ALA A 27 1.44 -3.33 -6.25
CA ALA A 27 0.60 -2.88 -7.35
C ALA A 27 0.77 -3.80 -8.56
N LYS A 28 -0.33 -4.18 -9.21
CA LYS A 28 -0.31 -4.98 -10.45
C LYS A 28 -1.33 -4.43 -11.45
N SER A 29 -0.86 -4.09 -12.64
CA SER A 29 -1.71 -3.71 -13.78
C SER A 29 -2.23 -4.96 -14.49
N ASP A 30 -3.54 -4.99 -14.74
CA ASP A 30 -4.18 -6.04 -15.52
C ASP A 30 -4.62 -5.48 -16.88
N THR A 31 -3.75 -5.58 -17.88
CA THR A 31 -4.10 -5.35 -19.29
C THR A 31 -4.67 -6.64 -19.87
N LYS A 32 -5.94 -6.62 -20.29
CA LYS A 32 -6.63 -7.80 -20.85
C LYS A 32 -6.15 -8.09 -22.28
N SER A 33 -4.99 -8.71 -22.41
CA SER A 33 -4.43 -9.09 -23.71
C SER A 33 -5.13 -10.32 -24.32
N GLY A 34 -6.13 -10.09 -25.17
CA GLY A 34 -6.87 -11.09 -25.96
C GLY A 34 -8.38 -11.02 -25.69
N ASP A 35 -9.24 -10.74 -26.67
CA ASP A 35 -9.30 -11.38 -28.00
C ASP A 35 -9.76 -10.38 -29.09
N SER A 36 -9.68 -10.76 -30.37
CA SER A 36 -9.73 -9.88 -31.55
C SER A 36 -11.14 -9.39 -31.95
N THR A 37 -12.05 -9.18 -30.99
CA THR A 37 -13.40 -8.62 -31.25
C THR A 37 -13.93 -7.86 -30.03
N SER A 38 -13.48 -6.61 -29.81
CA SER A 38 -14.16 -5.71 -28.86
C SER A 38 -14.03 -4.24 -29.21
N GLU A 39 -15.09 -3.69 -29.81
CA GLU A 39 -15.35 -2.24 -29.81
C GLU A 39 -15.88 -1.83 -28.42
N ASN A 40 -15.01 -1.85 -27.42
CA ASN A 40 -15.18 -1.17 -26.15
C ASN A 40 -13.80 -0.98 -25.53
N GLY A 41 -13.35 0.28 -25.42
CA GLY A 41 -11.98 0.58 -25.01
C GLY A 41 -11.67 0.05 -23.61
N ASP A 42 -10.67 -0.84 -23.51
CA ASP A 42 -10.17 -1.38 -22.25
C ASP A 42 -9.77 -0.22 -21.33
N LYS A 43 -10.57 -0.01 -20.28
CA LYS A 43 -10.27 0.98 -19.26
C LYS A 43 -9.12 0.45 -18.39
N PRO A 44 -8.03 1.21 -18.19
CA PRO A 44 -6.94 0.75 -17.33
C PRO A 44 -7.46 0.51 -15.92
N SER A 45 -7.07 -0.62 -15.35
CA SER A 45 -7.31 -0.94 -13.94
C SER A 45 -6.07 -1.54 -13.29
N LEU A 46 -5.96 -1.34 -11.99
CA LEU A 46 -4.83 -1.76 -11.18
C LEU A 46 -5.35 -2.45 -9.92
N THR A 47 -4.86 -3.64 -9.61
CA THR A 47 -5.02 -4.20 -8.26
C THR A 47 -3.92 -3.65 -7.37
N LEU A 48 -4.32 -2.95 -6.30
CA LEU A 48 -3.48 -2.64 -5.16
C LEU A 48 -3.72 -3.69 -4.07
N SER A 49 -2.69 -4.13 -3.37
CA SER A 49 -2.82 -5.03 -2.23
C SER A 49 -1.77 -4.77 -1.17
N TRP A 50 -2.15 -4.90 0.09
CA TRP A 50 -1.31 -4.71 1.26
C TRP A 50 -1.58 -5.76 2.32
N LYS A 51 -0.72 -5.82 3.34
CA LYS A 51 -0.99 -6.63 4.52
C LYS A 51 -1.95 -5.84 5.43
N SER A 52 -3.16 -6.33 5.58
CA SER A 52 -4.13 -5.85 6.57
C SER A 52 -3.71 -6.22 8.00
N ALA A 53 -4.20 -5.43 8.94
CA ALA A 53 -4.11 -5.61 10.39
C ALA A 53 -5.51 -5.37 11.00
N PRO A 54 -6.02 -6.27 11.86
CA PRO A 54 -7.43 -6.25 12.32
C PRO A 54 -7.77 -5.09 13.27
N GLU A 55 -6.77 -4.46 13.89
CA GLU A 55 -6.94 -3.30 14.76
C GLU A 55 -7.45 -2.07 13.99
N MET A 56 -6.94 -1.83 12.78
CA MET A 56 -7.16 -0.59 12.01
C MET A 56 -8.64 -0.26 11.74
N SER A 57 -8.95 1.02 11.60
CA SER A 57 -10.29 1.52 11.21
C SER A 57 -10.39 1.89 9.72
N SER A 58 -9.28 2.24 9.07
CA SER A 58 -9.24 2.45 7.62
C SER A 58 -7.83 2.29 7.02
N TYR A 59 -7.79 2.19 5.69
CA TYR A 59 -6.59 2.31 4.87
C TYR A 59 -6.80 3.41 3.84
N HIS A 60 -5.98 4.46 3.90
CA HIS A 60 -6.01 5.59 2.98
C HIS A 60 -5.03 5.35 1.84
N ILE A 61 -5.51 5.42 0.59
CA ILE A 61 -4.76 5.10 -0.62
C ILE A 61 -4.34 6.40 -1.31
N PHE A 62 -3.03 6.55 -1.53
CA PHE A 62 -2.43 7.71 -2.15
C PHE A 62 -1.78 7.36 -3.48
N TYR A 63 -1.93 8.27 -4.45
CA TYR A 63 -1.24 8.24 -5.73
C TYR A 63 -0.20 9.36 -5.80
N VAL A 64 0.97 9.04 -6.36
CA VAL A 64 2.07 9.97 -6.63
C VAL A 64 2.34 9.99 -8.14
N ASP A 65 2.18 11.16 -8.74
CA ASP A 65 2.34 11.36 -10.19
C ASP A 65 3.81 11.48 -10.64
N ALA A 66 4.04 11.50 -11.95
CA ALA A 66 5.37 11.68 -12.54
C ALA A 66 6.05 13.01 -12.18
N LYS A 67 5.31 14.00 -11.68
CA LYS A 67 5.80 15.30 -11.16
C LYS A 67 5.98 15.29 -9.64
N LYS A 68 5.85 14.13 -8.98
CA LYS A 68 5.89 13.92 -7.53
C LYS A 68 4.79 14.66 -6.76
N LYS A 69 3.66 14.99 -7.41
CA LYS A 69 2.47 15.44 -6.70
C LYS A 69 1.75 14.24 -6.11
N THR A 70 1.41 14.36 -4.83
CA THR A 70 0.67 13.35 -4.09
C THR A 70 -0.78 13.79 -3.93
N ARG A 71 -1.72 12.86 -4.05
CA ARG A 71 -3.12 13.02 -3.65
C ARG A 71 -3.64 11.72 -3.03
N GLU A 72 -4.56 11.84 -2.08
CA GLU A 72 -5.43 10.73 -1.71
C GLU A 72 -6.36 10.45 -2.90
N ILE A 73 -6.62 9.17 -3.19
CA ILE A 73 -7.50 8.76 -4.29
C ILE A 73 -8.68 7.93 -3.80
N ASP A 74 -8.56 7.28 -2.64
CA ASP A 74 -9.64 6.54 -2.00
C ASP A 74 -9.27 6.16 -0.57
N ALA A 75 -10.24 5.63 0.19
CA ALA A 75 -10.03 4.99 1.47
C ALA A 75 -10.90 3.73 1.60
N VAL A 76 -10.32 2.63 2.07
CA VAL A 76 -11.06 1.40 2.42
C VAL A 76 -11.31 1.41 3.92
N LEU A 77 -12.58 1.38 4.33
CA LEU A 77 -13.02 1.49 5.71
C LEU A 77 -13.29 0.11 6.33
N LYS A 78 -13.16 0.02 7.66
CA LYS A 78 -13.49 -1.20 8.40
C LYS A 78 -14.98 -1.53 8.24
N GLY A 79 -15.27 -2.67 7.63
CA GLY A 79 -16.62 -3.10 7.26
C GLY A 79 -16.88 -3.12 5.75
N ASP A 80 -15.98 -2.56 4.93
CA ASP A 80 -15.99 -2.74 3.49
C ASP A 80 -15.51 -4.15 3.10
N ASP A 81 -16.12 -4.75 2.07
CA ASP A 81 -15.85 -6.13 1.63
C ASP A 81 -14.37 -6.45 1.34
N THR A 82 -13.53 -5.44 1.06
CA THR A 82 -12.11 -5.62 0.72
C THR A 82 -11.13 -5.20 1.83
N PHE A 83 -11.64 -4.81 3.00
CA PHE A 83 -10.83 -4.34 4.12
C PHE A 83 -9.93 -5.43 4.71
N ASP A 84 -10.51 -6.58 5.07
CA ASP A 84 -9.77 -7.70 5.68
C ASP A 84 -8.79 -8.35 4.69
N ASP A 85 -9.14 -8.38 3.40
CA ASP A 85 -8.27 -8.80 2.29
C ASP A 85 -7.08 -7.86 2.05
N GLY A 86 -7.13 -6.63 2.57
CA GLY A 86 -6.13 -5.59 2.33
C GLY A 86 -5.98 -5.30 0.83
N LYS A 87 -7.09 -5.15 0.10
CA LYS A 87 -7.08 -5.08 -1.37
C LYS A 87 -7.98 -3.96 -1.88
N MET A 88 -7.61 -3.39 -3.03
CA MET A 88 -8.43 -2.44 -3.78
C MET A 88 -8.21 -2.60 -5.28
N ILE A 89 -9.25 -2.37 -6.08
CA ILE A 89 -9.13 -2.13 -7.52
C ILE A 89 -9.19 -0.61 -7.75
N ILE A 90 -8.17 -0.07 -8.42
CA ILE A 90 -8.12 1.34 -8.83
C ILE A 90 -8.45 1.39 -10.33
N ASP A 91 -9.48 2.14 -10.69
CA ASP A 91 -9.94 2.35 -12.07
C ASP A 91 -10.18 3.85 -12.38
N GLN A 92 -11.08 4.19 -13.29
CA GLN A 92 -11.42 5.58 -13.65
C GLN A 92 -12.24 6.32 -12.58
N THR A 93 -12.83 5.62 -11.60
CA THR A 93 -13.64 6.22 -10.54
C THR A 93 -12.79 6.90 -9.47
N ASN A 94 -11.62 6.34 -9.14
CA ASN A 94 -10.69 6.85 -8.12
C ASN A 94 -9.66 7.84 -8.70
N MET A 95 -9.60 8.00 -10.03
CA MET A 95 -8.52 8.73 -10.72
C MET A 95 -9.06 9.81 -11.66
N GLU A 96 -8.97 11.08 -11.24
CA GLU A 96 -9.27 12.27 -12.07
C GLU A 96 -8.64 12.21 -13.48
N ALA A 97 -7.40 11.73 -13.53
CA ALA A 97 -6.66 11.47 -14.75
C ALA A 97 -5.71 10.29 -14.51
N TRP A 98 -5.74 9.33 -15.43
CA TRP A 98 -4.78 8.23 -15.50
C TRP A 98 -3.44 8.74 -16.05
N PRO A 99 -2.29 8.25 -15.52
CA PRO A 99 -0.99 8.52 -16.12
C PRO A 99 -0.93 8.00 -17.55
N LYS A 100 -0.11 8.64 -18.39
CA LYS A 100 0.02 8.25 -19.79
C LYS A 100 0.82 6.94 -19.93
N VAL A 101 0.67 6.27 -21.07
CA VAL A 101 1.54 5.16 -21.47
C VAL A 101 3.01 5.59 -21.38
N GLY A 102 3.84 4.80 -20.71
CA GLY A 102 5.24 5.09 -20.44
C GLY A 102 5.50 5.98 -19.20
N GLU A 103 4.48 6.60 -18.59
CA GLU A 103 4.66 7.35 -17.35
C GLU A 103 4.71 6.41 -16.13
N LYS A 104 5.52 6.81 -15.13
CA LYS A 104 5.62 6.11 -13.85
C LYS A 104 4.46 6.53 -12.95
N ALA A 105 3.71 5.55 -12.46
CA ALA A 105 2.70 5.71 -11.43
C ALA A 105 3.20 5.06 -10.14
N CYS A 106 3.08 5.75 -9.00
CA CYS A 106 3.43 5.19 -7.70
C CYS A 106 2.26 5.32 -6.73
N PHE A 107 2.07 4.32 -5.89
CA PHE A 107 1.00 4.24 -4.92
C PHE A 107 1.56 3.90 -3.54
N TYR A 108 0.97 4.45 -2.49
CA TYR A 108 1.26 4.05 -1.11
C TYR A 108 -0.04 4.05 -0.29
N VAL A 109 0.00 3.35 0.84
CA VAL A 109 -1.13 3.24 1.78
C VAL A 109 -0.68 3.75 3.14
N VAL A 110 -1.57 4.46 3.82
CA VAL A 110 -1.47 4.83 5.24
C VAL A 110 -2.59 4.09 5.97
N ALA A 111 -2.24 3.29 6.98
CA ALA A 111 -3.23 2.70 7.87
C ALA A 111 -3.64 3.74 8.93
N ASP A 112 -4.90 3.71 9.35
CA ASP A 112 -5.43 4.58 10.40
C ASP A 112 -6.11 3.71 11.47
N ASP A 113 -5.84 4.04 12.74
CA ASP A 113 -6.43 3.43 13.94
C ASP A 113 -7.16 4.54 14.72
N ASP A 114 -8.46 4.70 14.43
CA ASP A 114 -9.37 5.69 15.01
C ASP A 114 -8.83 7.15 15.06
N GLY A 115 -8.08 7.54 14.04
CA GLY A 115 -7.45 8.86 13.86
C GLY A 115 -5.93 8.86 14.02
N LEU A 116 -5.34 7.78 14.52
CA LEU A 116 -3.90 7.58 14.61
C LEU A 116 -3.36 6.97 13.31
N LYS A 117 -2.87 7.84 12.42
CA LYS A 117 -2.24 7.44 11.15
C LYS A 117 -0.85 6.85 11.34
N SER A 118 -0.59 5.75 10.63
CA SER A 118 0.74 5.14 10.48
C SER A 118 1.67 5.99 9.60
N ASP A 119 2.96 5.66 9.59
CA ASP A 119 3.84 6.10 8.52
C ASP A 119 3.38 5.53 7.16
N PRO A 120 3.63 6.23 6.03
CA PRO A 120 3.34 5.73 4.69
C PRO A 120 4.05 4.41 4.38
N SER A 121 3.36 3.53 3.65
CA SER A 121 4.00 2.37 3.05
C SER A 121 5.19 2.74 2.15
N SER A 122 6.09 1.77 1.94
CA SER A 122 6.93 1.78 0.74
C SER A 122 6.06 1.95 -0.52
N GLN A 123 6.51 2.78 -1.46
CA GLN A 123 5.75 3.04 -2.69
C GLN A 123 5.78 1.84 -3.63
N ALA A 124 4.61 1.33 -3.98
CA ALA A 124 4.44 0.38 -5.08
C ALA A 124 4.34 1.16 -6.39
N CYS A 125 5.33 1.02 -7.27
CA CYS A 125 5.38 1.74 -8.53
C CYS A 125 5.30 0.81 -9.74
N LEU A 126 4.67 1.30 -10.80
CA LEU A 126 4.60 0.66 -12.12
C LEU A 126 4.79 1.70 -13.23
N ILE A 127 4.99 1.19 -14.45
CA ILE A 127 4.93 1.96 -15.69
C ILE A 127 3.74 1.42 -16.46
N LEU A 128 2.81 2.29 -16.86
CA LEU A 128 1.68 1.88 -17.69
C LEU A 128 2.15 1.55 -19.11
N LYS A 129 1.66 0.44 -19.65
CA LYS A 129 1.94 -0.06 -20.99
C LYS A 129 0.79 0.27 -21.94
#